data_AF-C2G3U4-F1
#
_entry.id   AF-C2G3U4-F1
#
_cell.length_a   1.000
_cell.length_b   1.000
_cell.length_c   1.000
_cell.angle_alpha   90.00
_cell.angle_beta   90.00
_cell.angle_gamma   90.00
#
_symmetry.space_group_name_H-M   'P 1'
#
loop_
_entity.id
_entity.type
_entity.pdbx_description
1 polymer ?
#
loop_
_entity_poly.entity_id
_entity_poly.type
_entity_poly.pdbx_seq_one_letter_code
_entity_poly.pdbx_strand_id
1 'polypeptide(L)'
;MQQASTDDSYTIVDVRDQIRYDGITEPIDLIAGHIPNSVNIPFQSNLDNTGLFRTPEQLTAQYQPLLESKGAAQLIVHCGSGVTACHSLLAFAAAGLEIPKLYVGSWSEWSRNNLPMITKANN
;
A
#
# COMPACT_ATOMS: atom_id res chain seq x y z
N MET A 1 -10.57 -6.51 4.89
CA MET A 1 -9.31 -5.97 5.45
C MET A 1 -8.78 -6.84 6.59
N GLN A 2 -9.51 -7.01 7.71
CA GLN A 2 -9.04 -7.86 8.82
C GLN A 2 -8.72 -9.31 8.41
N GLN A 3 -9.56 -9.93 7.57
CA GLN A 3 -9.24 -11.25 6.99
C GLN A 3 -7.91 -11.20 6.20
N ALA A 4 -7.77 -10.23 5.30
CA ALA A 4 -6.58 -10.08 4.46
C ALA A 4 -5.29 -9.84 5.28
N SER A 5 -5.38 -9.22 6.46
CA SER A 5 -4.20 -9.02 7.33
C SER A 5 -3.70 -10.29 8.03
N THR A 6 -4.46 -11.40 7.95
CA THR A 6 -4.08 -12.69 8.56
C THR A 6 -4.14 -13.85 7.55
N ASP A 7 -4.33 -13.55 6.27
CA ASP A 7 -4.52 -14.55 5.22
C ASP A 7 -3.51 -14.30 4.10
N ASP A 8 -2.53 -15.19 3.98
CA ASP A 8 -1.42 -15.12 3.00
C ASP A 8 -1.90 -15.28 1.54
N SER A 9 -3.19 -15.56 1.32
CA SER A 9 -3.79 -15.48 -0.02
C SER A 9 -4.02 -14.03 -0.48
N TYR A 10 -3.90 -13.05 0.41
CA TYR A 10 -3.96 -11.63 0.09
C TYR A 10 -2.58 -10.98 0.12
N THR A 11 -2.46 -9.88 -0.60
CA THR A 11 -1.32 -8.96 -0.47
C THR A 11 -1.86 -7.57 -0.20
N ILE A 12 -1.34 -6.94 0.85
CA ILE A 12 -1.72 -5.59 1.23
C ILE A 12 -0.56 -4.66 0.87
N VAL A 13 -0.82 -3.60 0.12
CA VAL A 13 0.19 -2.63 -0.29
C VAL A 13 -0.04 -1.33 0.46
N ASP A 14 0.89 -1.01 1.35
CA ASP A 14 0.94 0.28 2.02
C ASP A 14 1.77 1.26 1.16
N VAL A 15 1.12 2.32 0.67
CA VAL A 15 1.78 3.31 -0.19
C VAL A 15 2.29 4.55 0.54
N ARG A 16 2.29 4.53 1.88
CA ARG A 16 2.93 5.57 2.70
C ARG A 16 4.45 5.48 2.61
N ASP A 17 5.12 6.54 3.04
CA ASP A 17 6.58 6.56 3.15
C ASP A 17 7.09 5.47 4.11
N GLN A 18 8.28 4.93 3.83
CA GLN A 18 8.90 3.85 4.60
C GLN A 18 8.97 4.16 6.10
N ILE A 19 9.26 5.41 6.49
CA ILE A 19 9.35 5.79 7.91
C ILE A 19 8.01 5.70 8.65
N ARG A 20 6.89 5.86 7.93
CA ARG A 20 5.53 5.68 8.47
C ARG A 20 5.17 4.21 8.55
N TYR A 21 5.49 3.45 7.51
CA TYR A 21 5.34 1.99 7.50
C TYR A 21 6.13 1.33 8.64
N ASP A 22 7.40 1.69 8.82
CA ASP A 22 8.26 1.19 9.90
C ASP A 22 7.75 1.56 11.31
N GLY A 23 6.76 2.44 11.41
CA GLY A 23 6.23 2.93 12.69
C GLY A 23 7.18 3.85 13.45
N ILE A 24 8.12 4.51 12.74
CA ILE A 24 9.07 5.45 13.34
C ILE A 24 8.42 6.82 13.56
N THR A 25 7.57 7.24 12.62
CA THR A 25 6.82 8.50 12.72
C THR A 25 5.41 8.32 12.16
N GLU A 26 4.44 9.02 12.73
CA GLU A 26 3.11 9.15 12.15
C GLU A 26 2.60 10.58 12.43
N PRO A 27 2.68 11.49 11.44
CA PRO A 27 2.35 12.89 11.65
C PRO A 27 0.84 13.18 11.60
N ILE A 28 0.03 12.24 11.10
CA ILE A 28 -1.40 12.45 10.86
C ILE A 28 -2.26 11.71 11.89
N ASP A 29 -1.99 10.43 12.09
CA ASP A 29 -2.75 9.56 12.99
C ASP A 29 -2.09 9.44 14.38
N LEU A 30 -2.85 8.94 15.36
CA LEU A 30 -2.43 8.89 16.76
C LEU A 30 -1.29 7.89 17.03
N ILE A 31 -1.18 6.85 16.21
CA ILE A 31 -0.29 5.71 16.46
C ILE A 31 0.47 5.37 15.17
N ALA A 32 1.78 5.13 15.31
CA ALA A 32 2.68 4.76 14.22
C ALA A 32 2.82 3.24 14.08
N GLY A 33 2.84 2.74 12.85
CA GLY A 33 3.00 1.33 12.50
C GLY A 33 2.34 1.02 11.16
N HIS A 34 2.21 -0.27 10.84
CA HIS A 34 1.54 -0.75 9.63
C HIS A 34 0.63 -1.95 9.90
N ILE A 35 -0.22 -2.24 8.91
CA ILE A 35 -1.16 -3.36 8.92
C ILE A 35 -0.35 -4.67 8.76
N PRO A 36 -0.59 -5.71 9.57
CA PRO A 36 0.07 -7.00 9.37
C PRO A 36 -0.12 -7.57 7.96
N ASN A 37 0.86 -8.34 7.49
CA ASN A 37 0.86 -8.92 6.14
C ASN A 37 0.86 -7.88 4.99
N SER A 38 1.24 -6.63 5.29
CA SER A 38 1.44 -5.62 4.24
C SER A 38 2.89 -5.57 3.77
N VAL A 39 3.07 -5.07 2.55
CA VAL A 39 4.35 -4.69 1.97
C VAL A 39 4.35 -3.18 1.71
N ASN A 40 5.51 -2.54 1.79
CA ASN A 40 5.61 -1.11 1.55
C ASN A 40 6.04 -0.81 0.10
N ILE A 41 5.22 -0.03 -0.61
CA ILE A 41 5.55 0.51 -1.94
C ILE A 41 5.15 1.99 -1.95
N PRO A 42 6.02 2.90 -1.48
CA PRO A 42 5.71 4.33 -1.40
C PRO A 42 5.26 4.89 -2.74
N PHE A 43 4.20 5.69 -2.78
CA PHE A 43 3.63 6.17 -4.05
C PHE A 43 4.63 6.94 -4.92
N GLN A 44 5.63 7.58 -4.31
CA GLN A 44 6.69 8.32 -5.01
C GLN A 44 7.54 7.40 -5.89
N SER A 45 7.57 6.09 -5.62
CA SER A 45 8.21 5.11 -6.51
C SER A 45 7.55 5.03 -7.89
N ASN A 46 6.29 5.49 -8.02
CA ASN A 46 5.61 5.60 -9.31
C ASN A 46 6.09 6.80 -10.13
N LEU A 47 6.82 7.73 -9.52
CA LEU A 47 7.21 8.99 -10.14
C LEU A 47 8.67 8.98 -10.59
N ASP A 48 8.95 9.72 -11.65
CA ASP A 48 10.30 10.05 -12.08
C ASP A 48 10.82 11.32 -11.36
N ASN A 49 12.04 11.74 -11.70
CA ASN A 49 12.66 12.91 -11.08
C ASN A 49 11.99 14.25 -11.45
N THR A 50 11.08 14.25 -12.43
CA THR A 50 10.29 15.42 -12.83
C THR A 50 8.93 15.46 -12.13
N GLY A 51 8.59 14.41 -11.36
CA GLY A 51 7.30 14.28 -10.69
C GLY A 51 6.18 13.75 -11.59
N LEU A 52 6.51 13.26 -12.79
CA LEU A 52 5.57 12.58 -13.67
C LEU A 52 5.58 11.08 -13.41
N PHE A 53 4.54 10.36 -13.84
CA PHE A 53 4.57 8.90 -13.80
C PHE A 53 5.75 8.36 -14.61
N ARG A 54 6.42 7.36 -14.03
CA ARG A 54 7.35 6.49 -14.74
C ARG A 54 6.68 5.83 -15.93
N THR A 55 7.50 5.31 -16.85
CA THR A 55 6.96 4.70 -18.07
C THR A 55 6.10 3.47 -17.74
N PRO A 56 5.12 3.13 -18.59
CA PRO A 56 4.30 1.92 -18.40
C PRO A 56 5.14 0.66 -18.14
N GLU A 57 6.28 0.50 -18.81
CA GLU A 57 7.17 -0.65 -18.64
C GLU A 57 7.80 -0.69 -17.23
N GLN A 58 8.20 0.48 -16.71
CA GLN A 58 8.77 0.60 -15.37
C GLN A 58 7.72 0.33 -14.28
N LEU A 59 6.50 0.84 -14.48
CA LEU A 59 5.39 0.59 -13.56
C LEU A 59 4.94 -0.88 -13.62
N THR A 60 4.93 -1.49 -14.81
CA THR A 60 4.67 -2.93 -14.97
C THR A 60 5.72 -3.75 -14.23
N ALA A 61 7.01 -3.47 -14.41
CA ALA A 61 8.07 -4.18 -13.70
C ALA A 61 7.93 -4.10 -12.17
N GLN A 62 7.39 -2.98 -11.66
CA GLN A 62 7.15 -2.77 -10.23
C GLN A 62 5.94 -3.56 -9.70
N TYR A 63 4.84 -3.63 -10.45
CA TYR A 63 3.56 -4.14 -9.94
C TYR A 63 3.17 -5.54 -10.44
N GLN A 64 3.63 -5.94 -11.63
CA GLN A 64 3.36 -7.24 -12.23
C GLN A 64 3.67 -8.43 -11.28
N PRO A 65 4.78 -8.44 -10.52
CA PRO A 65 5.07 -9.55 -9.61
C PRO A 65 4.00 -9.75 -8.52
N LEU A 66 3.33 -8.68 -8.09
CA LEU A 66 2.25 -8.77 -7.10
C LEU A 66 0.99 -9.40 -7.70
N LEU A 67 0.71 -9.04 -8.96
CA LEU A 67 -0.44 -9.58 -9.70
C LEU A 67 -0.23 -11.05 -10.07
N GLU A 68 0.96 -11.45 -10.48
CA GLU A 68 1.27 -12.84 -10.80
C GLU A 68 1.20 -13.76 -9.57
N SER A 69 1.52 -13.22 -8.38
CA SER A 69 1.48 -13.98 -7.13
C SER A 69 0.05 -14.31 -6.69
N LYS A 70 -0.87 -13.34 -6.70
CA LYS A 70 -2.21 -13.48 -6.08
C LYS A 70 -3.38 -13.01 -6.94
N GLY A 71 -3.14 -12.27 -8.02
CA GLY A 71 -4.17 -11.63 -8.83
C GLY A 71 -4.66 -10.29 -8.25
N ALA A 72 -5.27 -9.44 -9.09
CA ALA A 72 -5.72 -8.12 -8.67
C ALA A 72 -6.85 -8.15 -7.62
N ALA A 73 -7.70 -9.19 -7.65
CA ALA A 73 -8.82 -9.32 -6.72
C ALA A 73 -8.38 -9.62 -5.27
N GLN A 74 -7.14 -10.08 -5.07
CA GLN A 74 -6.51 -10.40 -3.78
C GLN A 74 -5.48 -9.34 -3.38
N LEU A 75 -5.20 -8.38 -4.25
CA LEU A 75 -4.33 -7.24 -3.96
C LEU A 75 -5.16 -6.07 -3.42
N ILE A 76 -4.74 -5.49 -2.31
CA ILE A 76 -5.44 -4.38 -1.63
C ILE A 76 -4.45 -3.24 -1.39
N VAL A 77 -4.76 -2.04 -1.88
CA VAL A 77 -3.91 -0.86 -1.71
C VAL A 77 -4.51 0.08 -0.67
N HIS A 78 -3.67 0.64 0.19
CA HIS A 78 -4.07 1.65 1.17
C HIS A 78 -2.95 2.67 1.43
N CYS A 79 -3.30 3.76 2.11
CA CYS A 79 -2.32 4.76 2.56
C CYS A 79 -2.65 5.19 4.01
N GLY A 80 -2.60 6.50 4.30
CA GLY A 80 -3.12 7.09 5.53
C GLY A 80 -4.64 7.14 5.56
N SER A 81 -5.25 7.81 4.57
CA SER A 81 -6.68 8.15 4.51
C SER A 81 -7.36 7.82 3.17
N GLY A 82 -6.80 6.88 2.41
CA GLY A 82 -7.33 6.42 1.12
C GLY A 82 -6.96 7.28 -0.10
N VAL A 83 -6.59 8.55 0.08
CA VAL A 83 -6.35 9.50 -1.04
C VAL A 83 -5.12 9.11 -1.87
N THR A 84 -3.95 9.00 -1.23
CA THR A 84 -2.70 8.65 -1.93
C THR A 84 -2.72 7.23 -2.52
N ALA A 85 -3.53 6.32 -1.97
CA ALA A 85 -3.70 4.99 -2.56
C ALA A 85 -4.30 5.08 -3.97
N CYS A 86 -5.22 6.01 -4.24
CA CYS A 86 -5.75 6.26 -5.58
C CYS A 86 -4.67 6.64 -6.59
N HIS A 87 -3.60 7.31 -6.16
CA HIS A 87 -2.46 7.62 -7.04
C HIS A 87 -1.75 6.34 -7.51
N SER A 88 -1.54 5.37 -6.61
CA SER A 88 -0.97 4.07 -7.00
C SER A 88 -1.95 3.27 -7.87
N LEU A 89 -3.26 3.31 -7.61
CA LEU A 89 -4.25 2.69 -8.52
C LEU A 89 -4.19 3.28 -9.94
N LEU A 90 -3.97 4.59 -10.05
CA LEU A 90 -3.77 5.24 -11.34
C LEU A 90 -2.46 4.79 -12.00
N ALA A 91 -1.41 4.48 -11.23
CA ALA A 91 -0.18 3.89 -11.76
C ALA A 91 -0.40 2.48 -12.33
N PHE A 92 -1.23 1.64 -11.69
CA PHE A 92 -1.67 0.35 -12.28
C PHE A 92 -2.37 0.58 -13.63
N ALA A 93 -3.31 1.53 -13.68
CA ALA A 93 -4.03 1.85 -14.92
C ALA A 93 -3.09 2.38 -16.01
N ALA A 94 -2.13 3.25 -15.67
CA ALA A 94 -1.14 3.80 -16.59
C ALA A 94 -0.19 2.72 -17.14
N ALA A 95 0.07 1.68 -16.34
CA ALA A 95 0.83 0.50 -16.75
C ALA A 95 0.01 -0.48 -17.64
N GLY A 96 -1.30 -0.26 -17.80
CA GLY A 96 -2.20 -1.18 -18.49
C GLY A 96 -2.51 -2.44 -17.69
N LEU A 97 -2.32 -2.40 -16.37
CA LEU A 97 -2.57 -3.52 -15.46
C LEU A 97 -3.99 -3.48 -14.89
N GLU A 98 -4.47 -4.64 -14.45
CA GLU A 98 -5.73 -4.73 -13.71
C GLU A 98 -5.63 -3.95 -12.39
N ILE A 99 -6.65 -3.13 -12.12
CA ILE A 99 -6.66 -2.23 -10.96
C ILE A 99 -7.05 -3.02 -9.70
N PRO A 100 -6.20 -3.04 -8.66
CA PRO A 100 -6.50 -3.77 -7.42
C PRO A 100 -7.56 -3.07 -6.56
N LYS A 101 -7.96 -3.72 -5.47
CA LYS A 101 -8.95 -3.15 -4.53
C LYS A 101 -8.36 -2.00 -3.72
N LEU A 102 -9.18 -0.99 -3.44
CA LEU A 102 -8.86 0.09 -2.53
C LEU A 102 -9.42 -0.19 -1.13
N TYR A 103 -8.59 -0.07 -0.10
CA TYR A 103 -9.08 0.05 1.28
C TYR A 103 -9.18 1.52 1.69
N VAL A 104 -10.39 2.09 1.56
CA VAL A 104 -10.67 3.52 1.74
C VAL A 104 -10.35 4.00 3.16
N GLY A 105 -10.71 3.23 4.19
CA GLY A 105 -10.47 3.63 5.58
C GLY A 105 -8.99 3.67 5.95
N SER A 106 -8.15 2.89 5.27
CA SER A 106 -6.69 2.98 5.33
C SER A 106 -6.13 2.90 6.77
N TRP A 107 -4.91 3.40 7.00
CA TRP A 107 -4.28 3.40 8.32
C TRP A 107 -5.09 4.17 9.36
N SER A 108 -5.73 5.27 8.96
CA SER A 108 -6.58 6.10 9.80
C SER A 108 -7.72 5.33 10.46
N GLU A 109 -8.46 4.51 9.69
CA GLU A 109 -9.47 3.61 10.25
C GLU A 109 -8.82 2.51 11.09
N TRP A 110 -7.77 1.87 10.56
CA TRP A 110 -7.14 0.72 11.19
C TRP A 110 -6.60 1.03 12.61
N SER A 111 -5.82 2.09 12.72
CA SER A 111 -5.13 2.52 13.95
C SER A 111 -6.09 2.95 15.07
N ARG A 112 -7.32 3.36 14.74
CA ARG A 112 -8.33 3.80 15.72
C ARG A 112 -9.20 2.66 16.27
N ASN A 113 -9.13 1.48 15.68
CA ASN A 113 -10.03 0.36 16.00
C ASN A 113 -9.36 -0.73 16.86
N ASN A 114 -8.24 -0.42 17.52
CA ASN A 114 -7.51 -1.37 18.38
C ASN A 114 -7.18 -2.69 17.66
N LEU A 115 -6.84 -2.60 16.37
CA LEU A 115 -6.48 -3.75 15.54
C LEU A 115 -4.99 -4.06 15.65
N PRO A 116 -4.56 -5.31 15.39
CA PRO A 116 -3.14 -5.67 15.40
C PRO A 116 -2.33 -4.78 14.45
N MET A 117 -1.12 -4.43 14.87
CA MET A 117 -0.21 -3.58 14.12
C MET A 117 1.22 -4.05 14.30
N ILE A 118 2.04 -3.82 13.28
CA ILE A 118 3.47 -4.11 13.30
C ILE A 118 4.25 -2.78 13.29
N THR A 119 5.38 -2.77 13.97
CA THR A 119 6.39 -1.70 13.90
C THR A 119 7.75 -2.35 13.70
N LYS A 120 8.77 -1.58 13.33
CA LYS A 120 10.14 -2.07 13.17
C LYS A 120 10.71 -2.78 14.42
N ALA A 121 10.18 -2.47 15.62
CA ALA A 121 10.61 -3.11 16.86
C ALA A 121 10.07 -4.55 17.01
N ASN A 122 8.99 -4.90 16.30
CA ASN A 122 8.29 -6.18 16.42
C ASN A 122 8.19 -6.91 15.06
N ASN A 123 9.09 -6.56 14.12
CA ASN A 123 9.13 -7.12 12.76
C ASN A 123 10.13 -8.28 12.68
#